data_AF-A0A961CQI8-F1
#
_entry.id   AF-A0A961CQI8-F1
#
_cell.length_a   1.000
_cell.length_b   1.000
_cell.length_c   1.000
_cell.angle_alpha   90.00
_cell.angle_beta   90.00
_cell.angle_gamma   90.00
#
_symmetry.space_group_name_H-M   'P 1'
#
loop_
_entity.id
_entity.type
_entity.pdbx_description
1 polymer ?
#
loop_
_entity_poly.entity_id
_entity_poly.type
_entity_poly.pdbx_seq_one_letter_code
_entity_poly.pdbx_strand_id
1 'polypeptide(L)'
;MQLAERRFRPEFAAAFDAWFAADPANDPAAPSDPTSMDQYRQPAKERSAALASEAEARFRDGVETGDTADQYVRITVLLASVLFILGISSQFRLRSARVGLISVGVVILLYAVVLLASAPKPPF
;
A
#
# COMPACT_ATOMS: atom_id res chain seq x y z
N MET A 1 -7.84 2.23 45.12
CA MET A 1 -8.59 2.12 43.85
C MET A 1 -9.18 3.45 43.37
N GLN A 2 -9.58 4.39 44.25
CA GLN A 2 -10.19 5.68 43.89
C GLN A 2 -9.40 6.61 42.94
N LEU A 3 -8.07 6.48 42.85
CA LEU A 3 -7.26 7.36 41.98
C LEU A 3 -7.42 7.03 40.49
N ALA A 4 -7.67 5.76 40.16
CA ALA A 4 -7.86 5.31 38.77
C ALA A 4 -9.22 5.72 38.22
N GLU A 5 -10.27 5.60 39.03
CA GLU A 5 -11.66 5.95 38.68
C GLU A 5 -11.81 7.42 38.27
N ARG A 6 -11.11 8.34 38.94
CA ARG A 6 -11.11 9.77 38.59
C ARG A 6 -10.54 10.09 37.21
N ARG A 7 -9.75 9.19 36.61
CA ARG A 7 -9.16 9.38 35.28
C ARG A 7 -9.97 8.70 34.19
N PHE A 8 -10.98 7.91 34.54
CA PHE A 8 -11.81 7.22 33.56
C PHE A 8 -12.54 8.21 32.67
N ARG A 9 -12.56 7.92 31.36
CA ARG A 9 -13.45 8.62 30.44
C ARG A 9 -14.89 8.29 30.89
N PRO A 10 -15.85 9.23 30.78
CA PRO A 10 -17.23 9.01 31.24
C PRO A 10 -17.85 7.71 30.70
N GLU A 11 -17.56 7.38 29.44
CA GLU A 11 -17.98 6.14 28.77
C GLU A 11 -17.39 4.88 29.43
N PHE A 12 -16.15 4.95 29.90
CA PHE A 12 -15.49 3.82 30.58
C PHE A 12 -15.97 3.70 32.03
N ALA A 13 -16.26 4.80 32.71
CA ALA A 13 -16.82 4.77 34.06
C ALA A 13 -18.18 4.06 34.08
N ALA A 14 -19.08 4.37 33.14
CA ALA A 14 -20.38 3.70 33.03
C ALA A 14 -20.27 2.19 32.76
N ALA A 15 -19.32 1.79 31.91
CA ALA A 15 -19.04 0.39 31.63
C ALA A 15 -18.37 -0.33 32.82
N PHE A 16 -17.47 0.35 33.52
CA PHE A 16 -16.82 -0.15 34.73
C PHE A 16 -17.82 -0.36 35.86
N ASP A 17 -18.74 0.58 36.07
CA ASP A 17 -19.80 0.47 37.08
C ASP A 17 -20.76 -0.67 36.76
N ALA A 18 -21.16 -0.81 35.49
CA ALA A 18 -22.00 -1.93 35.03
C ALA A 18 -21.27 -3.28 35.17
N TRP A 19 -19.97 -3.32 34.87
CA TRP A 19 -19.13 -4.51 35.02
C TRP A 19 -18.93 -4.89 36.48
N PHE A 20 -18.69 -3.90 37.34
CA PHE A 20 -18.56 -4.14 38.77
C PHE A 20 -19.88 -4.64 39.39
N ALA A 21 -21.03 -4.14 38.90
CA ALA A 21 -22.35 -4.60 39.32
C ALA A 21 -22.70 -6.03 38.85
N ALA A 22 -22.02 -6.55 37.82
CA ALA A 22 -22.20 -7.91 37.32
C ALA A 22 -21.44 -8.99 38.12
N ASP A 23 -20.80 -8.61 39.23
CA ASP A 23 -20.00 -9.47 40.13
C ASP A 23 -19.07 -10.49 39.43
N PRO A 24 -18.12 -10.01 38.60
CA PRO A 24 -17.21 -10.85 37.83
C PRO A 24 -16.21 -11.64 38.68
N ALA A 25 -16.17 -11.40 39.99
CA ALA A 25 -15.36 -12.16 40.93
C ALA A 25 -16.03 -13.49 41.34
N ASN A 26 -17.37 -13.57 41.29
CA ASN A 26 -18.14 -14.73 41.73
C ASN A 26 -19.01 -15.35 40.63
N ASP A 27 -19.27 -14.64 39.54
CA ASP A 27 -20.03 -15.14 38.39
C ASP A 27 -19.11 -15.44 37.18
N PRO A 28 -18.89 -16.72 36.81
CA PRO A 28 -18.12 -17.09 35.63
C PRO A 28 -18.77 -16.69 34.30
N ALA A 29 -20.06 -16.32 34.29
CA ALA A 29 -20.76 -15.84 33.10
C ALA A 29 -20.61 -14.32 32.88
N ALA A 30 -20.05 -13.59 33.84
CA ALA A 30 -19.81 -12.16 33.70
C ALA A 30 -18.67 -11.88 32.70
N PRO A 31 -18.71 -10.74 31.98
CA PRO A 31 -17.63 -10.35 31.07
C PRO A 31 -16.27 -10.30 31.79
N SER A 32 -15.21 -10.81 31.16
CA SER A 32 -13.88 -10.89 31.78
C SER A 32 -13.25 -9.52 32.06
N ASP A 33 -13.71 -8.47 31.38
CA ASP A 33 -13.23 -7.12 31.55
C ASP A 33 -14.31 -6.06 31.21
N PRO A 34 -14.20 -4.84 31.76
CA PRO A 34 -15.16 -3.75 31.50
C PRO A 34 -15.23 -3.29 30.05
N THR A 35 -14.19 -3.55 29.24
CA THR A 35 -14.18 -3.16 27.82
C THR A 35 -14.94 -4.13 26.93
N SER A 36 -15.24 -5.33 27.44
CA SER A 36 -16.06 -6.36 26.82
C SER A 36 -17.56 -6.21 27.12
N MET A 37 -17.96 -5.18 27.87
CA MET A 37 -19.36 -4.81 28.07
C MET A 37 -19.97 -4.25 26.79
N ASP A 38 -21.17 -4.71 26.41
CA ASP A 38 -21.92 -4.19 25.25
C ASP A 38 -22.16 -2.67 25.34
N GLN A 39 -22.24 -2.13 26.56
CA GLN A 39 -22.42 -0.71 26.84
C GLN A 39 -21.14 0.10 26.60
N TYR A 40 -19.96 -0.54 26.55
CA TYR A 40 -18.69 0.13 26.28
C TYR A 40 -18.44 0.29 24.78
N ARG A 41 -19.10 1.27 24.17
CA ARG A 41 -18.71 1.75 22.85
C ARG A 41 -17.65 2.83 22.97
N GLN A 42 -16.62 2.71 22.13
CA GLN A 42 -15.59 3.74 21.97
C GLN A 42 -15.79 4.44 20.62
N PRO A 43 -16.55 5.55 20.55
CA PRO A 43 -16.79 6.25 19.29
C PRO A 43 -15.50 6.67 18.57
N ALA A 44 -14.44 6.97 19.33
CA ALA A 44 -13.12 7.27 18.79
C ALA A 44 -12.47 6.08 18.08
N LYS A 45 -12.65 4.85 18.60
CA LYS A 45 -12.14 3.61 17.99
C LYS A 45 -12.90 3.28 16.71
N GLU A 46 -14.23 3.38 16.74
CA GLU A 46 -15.08 3.22 15.55
C GLU A 46 -14.71 4.24 14.46
N ARG A 47 -14.58 5.52 14.84
CA ARG A 47 -14.16 6.58 13.92
C ARG A 47 -12.75 6.36 13.38
N SER A 48 -11.82 5.90 14.22
CA SER A 48 -10.46 5.56 13.79
C SER A 48 -10.46 4.41 12.77
N ALA A 49 -11.27 3.37 13.00
CA ALA A 49 -11.39 2.24 12.08
C ALA A 49 -12.01 2.68 10.75
N ALA A 50 -13.03 3.54 10.79
CA ALA A 50 -13.62 4.12 9.59
C ALA A 50 -12.60 4.94 8.78
N LEU A 51 -11.85 5.83 9.45
CA LEU A 51 -10.81 6.63 8.80
C LEU A 51 -9.66 5.77 8.26
N ALA A 52 -9.25 4.72 8.98
CA ALA A 52 -8.25 3.77 8.49
C ALA A 52 -8.73 3.03 7.23
N SER A 53 -10.00 2.63 7.18
CA SER A 53 -10.58 1.99 6.00
C SER A 53 -10.65 2.94 4.79
N GLU A 54 -10.94 4.22 5.02
CA GLU A 54 -10.92 5.23 3.96
C GLU A 54 -9.49 5.48 3.46
N ALA A 55 -8.52 5.59 4.37
CA ALA A 55 -7.11 5.75 4.01
C ALA A 55 -6.61 4.57 3.16
N GLU A 56 -6.94 3.34 3.54
CA GLU A 56 -6.58 2.14 2.80
C GLU A 56 -7.21 2.10 1.40
N ALA A 57 -8.46 2.56 1.26
CA ALA A 57 -9.11 2.68 -0.04
C ALA A 57 -8.38 3.68 -0.96
N ARG A 58 -8.01 4.85 -0.42
CA ARG A 58 -7.26 5.87 -1.18
C ARG A 58 -5.82 5.44 -1.48
N PHE A 59 -5.20 4.70 -0.57
CA PHE A 59 -3.87 4.17 -0.79
C PHE A 59 -3.87 3.17 -1.96
N ARG A 60 -4.83 2.25 -2.00
CA ARG A 60 -4.96 1.29 -3.12
C ARG A 60 -5.19 1.98 -4.47
N ASP A 61 -6.04 3.01 -4.49
CA ASP A 61 -6.27 3.83 -5.69
C ASP A 61 -4.98 4.54 -6.16
N GLY A 62 -4.19 5.03 -5.21
CA GLY A 62 -2.86 5.61 -5.48
C GLY A 62 -1.85 4.59 -6.00
N VAL A 63 -1.86 3.36 -5.47
CA VAL A 63 -0.98 2.27 -5.94
C VAL A 63 -1.33 1.89 -7.38
N GLU A 64 -2.61 1.70 -7.69
CA GLU A 64 -3.07 1.38 -9.06
C GLU A 64 -2.68 2.48 -10.06
N THR A 65 -2.76 3.75 -9.64
CA THR A 65 -2.28 4.87 -10.45
C THR A 65 -0.75 4.87 -10.60
N GLY A 66 -0.03 4.49 -9.54
CA GLY A 66 1.43 4.40 -9.51
C GLY A 66 2.00 3.37 -10.48
N ASP A 67 1.30 2.24 -10.68
CA ASP A 67 1.71 1.19 -11.61
C ASP A 67 1.90 1.72 -13.04
N THR A 68 1.09 2.71 -13.45
CA THR A 68 1.23 3.36 -14.75
C THR A 68 2.56 4.10 -14.87
N ALA A 69 2.94 4.85 -13.82
CA ALA A 69 4.21 5.57 -13.80
C ALA A 69 5.40 4.59 -13.86
N ASP A 70 5.35 3.50 -13.10
CA ASP A 70 6.38 2.46 -13.08
C ASP A 70 6.56 1.80 -14.46
N GLN A 71 5.46 1.57 -15.19
CA GLN A 71 5.51 1.05 -16.56
C GLN A 71 6.29 2.00 -17.49
N TYR A 72 6.04 3.31 -17.41
CA TYR A 72 6.76 4.31 -18.22
C TYR A 72 8.24 4.43 -17.84
N VAL A 73 8.56 4.39 -16.54
CA VAL A 73 9.97 4.38 -16.08
C VAL A 73 10.71 3.17 -16.66
N ARG A 74 10.10 1.98 -16.61
CA ARG A 74 10.70 0.77 -17.19
C ARG A 74 10.93 0.90 -18.70
N ILE A 75 9.97 1.45 -19.44
CA ILE A 75 10.09 1.65 -20.90
C ILE A 75 11.25 2.61 -21.23
N THR A 76 11.39 3.71 -20.48
CA THR A 76 12.47 4.68 -20.72
C THR A 76 13.86 4.09 -20.43
N VAL A 77 14.00 3.27 -19.38
CA VAL A 77 15.26 2.56 -19.08
C VAL A 77 15.63 1.56 -20.19
N LEU A 78 14.64 0.84 -20.74
CA LEU A 78 14.85 -0.06 -21.88
C LEU A 78 15.32 0.72 -23.12
N LEU A 79 14.68 1.85 -23.42
CA LEU A 79 15.05 2.70 -24.55
C LEU A 79 16.47 3.29 -24.37
N ALA A 80 16.82 3.74 -23.17
CA ALA A 80 18.17 4.23 -22.87
C ALA A 80 19.22 3.13 -23.06
N SER A 81 18.91 1.90 -22.64
CA SER A 81 19.78 0.74 -22.86
C SER A 81 19.98 0.45 -24.36
N VAL A 82 18.94 0.58 -25.18
CA VAL A 82 19.05 0.47 -26.65
C VAL A 82 19.98 1.53 -27.21
N LEU A 83 19.80 2.80 -26.84
CA LEU A 83 20.66 3.89 -27.30
C LEU A 83 22.13 3.65 -26.91
N PHE A 84 22.36 3.14 -25.71
CA PHE A 84 23.70 2.78 -25.25
C PHE A 84 24.31 1.66 -26.10
N ILE A 85 23.59 0.54 -26.28
CA ILE A 85 24.01 -0.62 -27.08
C ILE A 85 24.33 -0.20 -28.52
N LEU A 86 23.46 0.59 -29.15
CA LEU A 86 23.68 1.10 -30.50
C LEU A 86 24.86 2.07 -30.56
N GLY A 87 25.01 2.93 -29.55
CA GLY A 87 26.15 3.84 -29.42
C GLY A 87 27.49 3.10 -29.38
N ILE A 88 27.63 2.10 -28.51
CA ILE A 88 28.88 1.32 -28.39
C ILE A 88 29.11 0.40 -29.59
N SER A 89 28.05 -0.03 -30.30
CA SER A 89 28.17 -0.90 -31.48
C SER A 89 29.03 -0.28 -32.59
N SER A 90 29.02 1.06 -32.68
CA SER A 90 29.78 1.82 -33.66
C SER A 90 31.30 1.72 -33.44
N GLN A 91 31.74 1.51 -32.19
CA GLN A 91 33.16 1.46 -31.81
C GLN A 91 33.85 0.14 -32.21
N PHE A 92 33.09 -0.93 -32.42
CA PHE A 92 33.66 -2.23 -32.79
C PHE A 92 34.11 -2.26 -34.25
N ARG A 93 35.39 -2.64 -34.46
CA ARG A 93 35.98 -2.85 -35.80
C ARG A 93 35.50 -4.16 -36.46
N LEU A 94 35.19 -5.17 -35.65
CA LEU A 94 34.67 -6.46 -36.13
C LEU A 94 33.23 -6.32 -36.59
N ARG A 95 32.97 -6.56 -37.88
CA ARG A 95 31.63 -6.46 -38.48
C ARG A 95 30.62 -7.40 -37.81
N SER A 96 31.04 -8.61 -37.46
CA SER A 96 30.18 -9.59 -36.77
C SER A 96 29.72 -9.09 -35.40
N ALA A 97 30.63 -8.55 -34.59
CA ALA A 97 30.30 -7.98 -33.28
C ALA A 97 29.35 -6.78 -33.41
N ARG A 98 29.60 -5.88 -34.38
CA ARG A 98 28.73 -4.74 -34.67
C ARG A 98 27.32 -5.19 -35.05
N VAL A 99 27.20 -6.11 -36.01
CA VAL A 99 25.89 -6.61 -36.48
C VAL A 99 25.16 -7.35 -35.37
N GLY A 100 25.86 -8.16 -34.56
CA GLY A 100 25.27 -8.83 -33.40
C GLY A 100 24.67 -7.84 -32.41
N LEU A 101 25.42 -6.81 -32.05
CA LEU A 101 24.99 -5.81 -31.07
C LEU A 101 23.83 -4.94 -31.58
N ILE A 102 23.86 -4.56 -32.86
CA ILE A 102 22.75 -3.87 -33.53
C ILE A 102 21.50 -4.76 -33.54
N SER A 103 21.65 -6.04 -33.87
CA SER A 103 20.51 -6.97 -33.92
C SER A 103 19.84 -7.09 -32.55
N VAL A 104 20.63 -7.24 -31.48
CA VAL A 104 20.12 -7.24 -30.10
C VAL A 104 19.42 -5.92 -29.76
N GLY A 105 20.04 -4.78 -30.09
CA GLY A 105 19.45 -3.46 -29.88
C GLY A 105 18.11 -3.28 -30.59
N VAL A 106 18.00 -3.76 -31.83
CA VAL A 106 16.75 -3.71 -32.63
C VAL A 106 15.67 -4.59 -32.02
N VAL A 107 16.00 -5.80 -31.56
CA VAL A 107 15.03 -6.70 -30.89
C VAL A 107 14.48 -6.04 -29.62
N ILE A 108 15.36 -5.46 -28.79
CA ILE A 108 14.94 -4.76 -27.57
C ILE A 108 14.12 -3.51 -27.91
N LEU A 109 14.49 -2.78 -28.98
CA LEU A 109 13.75 -1.61 -29.44
C LEU A 109 12.32 -1.97 -29.85
N LEU A 110 12.16 -3.01 -30.66
CA LEU A 110 10.84 -3.48 -31.07
C LEU A 110 9.98 -3.88 -29.86
N TYR A 111 10.58 -4.58 -28.89
CA TYR A 111 9.90 -4.91 -27.64
C TYR A 111 9.48 -3.66 -26.85
N ALA A 112 10.36 -2.66 -26.71
CA ALA A 112 10.04 -1.40 -26.03
C ALA A 112 8.93 -0.61 -26.74
N VAL A 113 8.91 -0.61 -28.09
CA VAL A 113 7.85 0.02 -28.89
C VAL A 113 6.51 -0.69 -28.68
N VAL A 114 6.49 -2.03 -28.64
CA VAL A 114 5.27 -2.79 -28.33
C VAL A 114 4.76 -2.46 -26.92
N LEU A 115 5.65 -2.43 -25.93
CA LEU A 115 5.28 -2.05 -24.55
C LEU A 115 4.69 -0.64 -24.49
N LEU A 116 5.30 0.32 -25.18
CA LEU A 116 4.82 1.71 -25.24
C LEU A 116 3.47 1.81 -25.94
N ALA A 117 3.25 1.06 -27.02
CA ALA A 117 1.97 1.02 -27.72
C ALA A 117 0.86 0.36 -26.90
N SER A 118 1.21 -0.60 -26.04
CA SER A 118 0.28 -1.28 -25.12
C SER A 118 0.04 -0.53 -23.81
N ALA A 119 0.87 0.48 -23.49
CA ALA A 119 0.76 1.22 -22.24
C ALA A 119 -0.56 2.02 -22.20
N PRO A 120 -1.26 2.05 -21.04
CA PRO A 120 -2.47 2.83 -20.89
C PRO A 120 -2.18 4.31 -21.15
N LYS A 121 -3.11 5.01 -21.82
CA LYS A 121 -2.93 6.44 -22.10
C LYS A 121 -2.76 7.20 -20.78
N PRO A 122 -1.77 8.11 -20.66
CA PRO A 122 -1.64 8.92 -19.47
C PRO A 122 -2.93 9.71 -19.26
N PRO A 123 -3.44 9.80 -18.01
CA PRO A 123 -4.53 10.69 -17.70
C PRO A 123 -4.00 12.13 -17.82
N PHE A 124 -4.22 12.77 -18.96
CA PHE A 124 -4.04 14.20 -19.16
C PHE A 124 -5.38 14.91 -18.95
#